data_AF-A0AAW0F9P4-F1
#
_entry.id   AF-A0AAW0F9P4-F1
#
_cell.length_a   1.000
_cell.length_b   1.000
_cell.length_c   1.000
_cell.angle_alpha   90.00
_cell.angle_beta   90.00
_cell.angle_gamma   90.00
#
_symmetry.space_group_name_H-M   'P 1'
#
loop_
_entity.id
_entity.type
_entity.pdbx_description
1 polymer ?
#
loop_
_entity_poly.entity_id
_entity_poly.type
_entity_poly.pdbx_seq_one_letter_code
_entity_poly.pdbx_strand_id
1 'polypeptide(L)'
;MNILFPLTILLVSWSLDSTDPDAQKRIFFAFVAVHAAIVLVAVYLFFAIWRRADNTLVRVKDAYTGEEGIEKHWEYDLGKLRDLTVTKIGLSAAISAFAASRYGIPFPLLMQSINNPKALFQSELCRVYLRGEKPEGELQRPWKEASMIPEWAKSLWAQGEKDSEKLLAGSGLAPSSPNGGSKASRKRK
;
A
#
# COMPACT_ATOMS: atom_id res chain seq x y z
N MET A 1 8.71 -18.52 -12.37
CA MET A 1 9.36 -18.18 -11.09
C MET A 1 10.86 -18.01 -11.35
N ASN A 2 11.40 -16.81 -11.18
CA ASN A 2 12.84 -16.57 -11.37
C ASN A 2 13.62 -17.23 -10.23
N ILE A 3 14.25 -18.38 -10.51
CA ILE A 3 15.10 -19.15 -9.58
C ILE A 3 16.30 -18.30 -9.10
N LEU A 4 16.68 -17.28 -9.86
CA LEU A 4 17.70 -16.30 -9.49
C LEU A 4 17.36 -15.55 -8.18
N PHE A 5 16.09 -15.26 -7.92
CA PHE A 5 15.70 -14.50 -6.73
C PHE A 5 15.97 -15.26 -5.41
N PRO A 6 15.48 -16.51 -5.19
CA PRO A 6 15.83 -17.27 -3.99
C PRO A 6 17.33 -17.60 -3.91
N LEU A 7 18.01 -17.80 -5.05
CA LEU A 7 19.46 -18.04 -5.05
C LEU A 7 20.26 -16.82 -4.58
N THR A 8 19.89 -15.62 -5.03
CA THR A 8 20.52 -14.37 -4.56
C THR A 8 20.29 -14.12 -3.08
N ILE A 9 19.09 -14.46 -2.58
CA ILE A 9 18.77 -14.38 -1.15
C ILE A 9 19.65 -15.33 -0.33
N LEU A 10 19.82 -16.58 -0.80
CA LEU A 10 20.66 -17.56 -0.12
C LEU A 10 22.12 -17.15 -0.07
N LEU A 11 22.67 -16.66 -1.20
CA LEU A 11 24.06 -16.21 -1.30
C LEU A 11 24.33 -14.99 -0.41
N VAL A 12 23.41 -14.02 -0.38
CA VAL A 12 23.52 -12.84 0.48
C VAL A 12 23.43 -13.24 1.96
N SER A 13 22.52 -14.15 2.30
CA SER A 13 22.38 -14.67 3.67
C SER A 13 23.65 -15.37 4.16
N TRP A 14 24.27 -16.20 3.32
CA TRP A 14 25.54 -16.87 3.65
C TRP A 14 26.75 -15.94 3.71
N SER A 15 26.73 -14.86 2.93
CA SER A 15 27.79 -13.86 2.90
C SER A 15 27.78 -12.92 4.11
N LEU A 16 26.68 -12.87 4.87
CA LEU A 16 26.51 -11.95 5.98
C LEU A 16 26.85 -12.64 7.30
N ASP A 17 27.98 -12.26 7.89
CA ASP A 17 28.22 -12.59 9.29
C ASP A 17 27.23 -11.80 10.16
N SER A 18 26.14 -12.48 10.49
CA SER A 18 25.07 -11.93 11.32
C SER A 18 25.47 -11.87 12.79
N THR A 19 26.63 -12.39 13.15
CA THR A 19 27.13 -12.48 14.53
C THR A 19 27.99 -11.27 14.89
N ASP A 20 28.58 -10.58 13.90
CA ASP A 20 29.42 -9.41 14.11
C ASP A 20 28.57 -8.14 14.38
N PRO A 21 28.65 -7.54 15.58
CA PRO A 21 27.91 -6.32 15.90
C PRO A 21 28.30 -5.12 15.04
N ASP A 22 29.53 -5.05 14.50
CA ASP A 22 29.95 -3.93 13.67
C ASP A 22 29.40 -4.03 12.24
N ALA A 23 29.31 -5.25 11.70
CA ALA A 23 28.60 -5.50 10.45
C ALA A 23 27.11 -5.09 10.54
N GLN A 24 26.43 -5.46 11.64
CA GLN A 24 25.03 -5.08 11.86
C GLN A 24 24.83 -3.55 11.91
N LYS A 25 25.70 -2.83 12.63
CA LYS A 25 25.64 -1.35 12.69
C LYS A 25 25.80 -0.73 11.30
N ARG A 26 26.77 -1.19 10.50
CA ARG A 26 26.99 -0.67 9.12
C ARG A 26 25.74 -0.85 8.26
N ILE A 27 25.10 -2.01 8.33
CA ILE A 27 23.85 -2.29 7.62
C ILE A 27 22.74 -1.35 8.08
N PHE A 28 22.61 -1.14 9.39
CA PHE A 28 21.63 -0.22 9.94
C PHE A 28 21.88 1.22 9.46
N PHE A 29 23.12 1.71 9.47
CA PHE A 29 23.47 3.03 8.95
C PHE A 29 23.15 3.16 7.46
N ALA A 30 23.45 2.15 6.64
CA ALA A 30 23.09 2.13 5.23
C ALA A 30 21.58 2.20 5.03
N PHE A 31 20.82 1.43 5.83
CA PHE A 31 19.36 1.47 5.82
C PHE A 31 18.81 2.86 6.16
N VAL A 32 19.33 3.49 7.22
CA VAL A 32 18.92 4.85 7.62
C VAL A 32 19.25 5.86 6.53
N ALA A 33 20.45 5.79 5.93
CA ALA A 33 20.85 6.70 4.86
C ALA A 33 19.93 6.58 3.62
N VAL A 34 19.59 5.35 3.23
CA VAL A 34 18.65 5.10 2.12
C VAL A 34 17.26 5.65 2.43
N HIS A 35 16.74 5.42 3.63
CA HIS A 35 15.40 5.89 3.99
C HIS A 35 15.36 7.41 4.18
N ALA A 36 16.45 8.04 4.63
CA ALA A 36 16.58 9.49 4.62
C ALA A 36 16.50 10.04 3.18
N ALA A 37 17.18 9.41 2.22
CA ALA A 37 17.07 9.79 0.80
C ALA A 37 15.64 9.61 0.25
N ILE A 38 14.94 8.53 0.62
CA ILE A 38 13.53 8.32 0.27
C ILE A 38 12.65 9.45 0.82
N VAL A 39 12.84 9.85 2.08
CA VAL A 39 12.09 10.94 2.69
C VAL A 39 12.36 12.25 1.96
N LEU A 40 13.60 12.55 1.58
CA LEU A 40 13.91 13.74 0.79
C LEU A 40 13.19 13.75 -0.56
N VAL A 41 13.14 12.61 -1.26
CA VAL A 41 12.38 12.48 -2.51
C VAL A 41 10.88 12.64 -2.26
N ALA A 42 10.34 12.06 -1.19
CA ALA A 42 8.93 12.21 -0.82
C ALA A 42 8.56 13.68 -0.55
N VAL A 43 9.43 14.41 0.17
CA VAL A 43 9.25 15.84 0.42
C VAL A 43 9.31 16.63 -0.89
N TYR A 44 10.23 16.32 -1.79
CA TYR A 44 10.27 16.92 -3.12
C TYR A 44 8.97 16.68 -3.90
N LEU A 45 8.45 15.44 -3.91
CA LEU A 45 7.19 15.11 -4.58
C LEU A 45 6.02 15.87 -3.97
N PHE A 46 5.96 15.98 -2.65
CA PHE A 46 4.94 16.78 -1.95
C PHE A 46 4.93 18.23 -2.45
N PHE A 47 6.09 18.88 -2.51
CA PHE A 47 6.19 20.25 -3.03
C PHE A 47 5.91 20.33 -4.54
N ALA A 48 6.24 19.30 -5.32
CA ALA A 48 5.93 19.26 -6.75
C ALA A 48 4.42 19.17 -7.01
N ILE A 49 3.70 18.33 -6.25
CA ILE A 49 2.24 18.20 -6.29
C ILE A 49 1.60 19.53 -5.86
N TRP A 50 2.04 20.07 -4.72
CA TRP A 50 1.52 21.33 -4.18
C TRP A 50 1.68 22.49 -5.15
N ARG A 51 2.85 22.62 -5.80
CA ARG A 51 3.09 23.68 -6.79
C ARG A 51 2.25 23.54 -8.05
N ARG A 52 1.92 22.30 -8.47
CA ARG A 52 1.11 22.06 -9.66
C ARG A 52 -0.37 22.35 -9.40
N ALA A 53 -0.87 22.07 -8.18
CA ALA A 53 -2.23 22.36 -7.72
C ALA A 53 -3.32 22.08 -8.78
N ASP A 54 -3.24 20.91 -9.42
CA ASP A 54 -4.14 20.54 -10.51
C ASP A 54 -5.55 20.28 -9.99
N ASN A 55 -6.50 21.13 -10.40
CA ASN A 55 -7.90 21.08 -9.98
C ASN A 55 -8.80 20.22 -10.89
N THR A 56 -8.21 19.50 -11.84
CA THR A 56 -8.96 18.58 -12.70
C THR A 56 -9.59 17.46 -11.87
N LEU A 57 -10.86 17.16 -12.16
CA LEU A 57 -11.63 16.16 -11.43
C LEU A 57 -11.35 14.76 -11.98
N VAL A 58 -11.15 13.80 -11.08
CA VAL A 58 -11.04 12.37 -11.39
C VAL A 58 -12.07 11.59 -10.60
N ARG A 59 -12.66 10.62 -11.28
CA ARG A 59 -13.53 9.62 -10.64
C ARG A 59 -12.65 8.53 -10.06
N VAL A 60 -12.69 8.39 -8.74
CA VAL A 60 -11.95 7.39 -8.00
C VAL A 60 -12.97 6.39 -7.45
N LYS A 61 -12.73 5.11 -7.66
CA LYS A 61 -13.50 4.05 -7.01
C LYS A 61 -12.74 3.60 -5.79
N ASP A 62 -13.37 3.66 -4.62
CA ASP A 62 -12.78 3.12 -3.41
C ASP A 62 -12.65 1.59 -3.54
N ALA A 63 -11.46 1.07 -3.26
CA ALA A 63 -11.18 -0.36 -3.33
C ALA A 63 -11.90 -1.17 -2.23
N TYR A 64 -12.30 -0.53 -1.13
CA TYR A 64 -12.89 -1.18 0.05
C TYR A 64 -14.42 -1.09 0.08
N THR A 65 -14.98 0.10 -0.16
CA THR A 65 -16.43 0.32 -0.15
C THR A 65 -17.06 0.17 -1.53
N GLY A 66 -16.26 0.23 -2.60
CA GLY A 66 -16.75 0.20 -3.98
C GLY A 66 -17.51 1.45 -4.40
N GLU A 67 -17.58 2.47 -3.54
CA GLU A 67 -18.23 3.75 -3.81
C GLU A 67 -17.40 4.59 -4.77
N GLU A 68 -18.07 5.32 -5.68
CA GLU A 68 -17.43 6.23 -6.60
C GLU A 68 -17.39 7.64 -6.00
N GLY A 69 -16.18 8.14 -5.75
CA GLY A 69 -15.90 9.51 -5.35
C GLY A 69 -15.40 10.35 -6.53
N ILE A 70 -15.64 11.66 -6.46
CA ILE A 70 -14.98 12.62 -7.35
C ILE A 70 -13.96 13.38 -6.51
N GLU A 71 -12.69 13.24 -6.87
CA GLU A 71 -11.57 13.90 -6.20
C GLU A 71 -10.81 14.79 -7.18
N LYS A 72 -10.12 15.80 -6.67
CA LYS A 72 -9.20 16.60 -7.50
C LYS A 72 -7.89 15.84 -7.71
N HIS A 73 -7.24 16.06 -8.86
CA HIS A 73 -5.94 15.46 -9.16
C HIS A 73 -4.90 15.64 -8.04
N TRP A 74 -4.80 16.85 -7.48
CA TRP A 74 -3.82 17.11 -6.42
C TRP A 74 -4.15 16.38 -5.11
N GLU A 75 -5.43 16.23 -4.76
CA GLU A 75 -5.89 15.50 -3.57
C GLU A 75 -5.59 14.01 -3.73
N TYR A 76 -5.91 13.46 -4.91
CA TYR A 76 -5.61 12.09 -5.29
C TYR A 76 -4.10 11.80 -5.22
N ASP A 77 -3.28 12.65 -5.85
CA ASP A 77 -1.81 12.48 -5.87
C ASP A 77 -1.22 12.56 -4.46
N LEU A 78 -1.74 13.45 -3.61
CA LEU A 78 -1.31 13.56 -2.22
C LEU A 78 -1.69 12.31 -1.40
N GLY A 79 -2.90 11.78 -1.60
CA GLY A 79 -3.32 10.52 -1.01
C GLY A 79 -2.41 9.36 -1.42
N LYS A 80 -2.09 9.26 -2.72
CA LYS A 80 -1.15 8.25 -3.23
C LYS A 80 0.27 8.42 -2.70
N LEU A 81 0.72 9.65 -2.47
CA LEU A 81 2.03 9.91 -1.88
C LEU A 81 2.08 9.41 -0.45
N ARG A 82 1.03 9.69 0.35
CA ARG A 82 0.90 9.16 1.71
C ARG A 82 0.88 7.63 1.71
N ASP A 83 0.07 7.01 0.86
CA ASP A 83 -0.04 5.55 0.81
C ASP A 83 1.29 4.88 0.41
N LEU A 84 2.03 5.47 -0.52
CA LEU A 84 3.34 4.97 -0.93
C LEU A 84 4.37 5.11 0.21
N THR A 85 4.43 6.28 0.83
CA THR A 85 5.51 6.62 1.77
C THR A 85 5.25 6.07 3.17
N VAL A 86 4.02 6.18 3.68
CA VAL A 86 3.64 5.74 5.02
C VAL A 86 3.26 4.26 5.01
N THR A 87 2.31 3.87 4.15
CA THR A 87 1.74 2.51 4.20
C THR A 87 2.65 1.48 3.56
N LYS A 88 3.20 1.72 2.36
CA LYS A 88 4.05 0.73 1.67
C LYS A 88 5.49 0.74 2.17
N ILE A 89 6.14 1.90 2.17
CA ILE A 89 7.56 2.01 2.53
C ILE A 89 7.75 2.13 4.04
N GLY A 90 7.02 3.05 4.69
CA GLY A 90 7.19 3.35 6.11
C GLY A 90 6.91 2.17 7.02
N LEU A 91 5.76 1.50 6.83
CA LEU A 91 5.39 0.34 7.64
C LEU A 91 6.37 -0.83 7.47
N SER A 92 6.76 -1.14 6.22
CA SER A 92 7.72 -2.22 5.95
C SER A 92 9.12 -1.92 6.50
N ALA A 93 9.56 -0.66 6.42
CA ALA A 93 10.80 -0.18 7.01
C ALA A 93 10.76 -0.28 8.55
N ALA A 94 9.66 0.14 9.18
CA ALA A 94 9.48 0.08 10.63
C ALA A 94 9.51 -1.36 11.16
N ILE A 95 8.79 -2.28 10.50
CA ILE A 95 8.81 -3.70 10.86
C ILE A 95 10.22 -4.28 10.72
N SER A 96 10.93 -3.92 9.64
CA SER A 96 12.30 -4.41 9.40
C SER A 96 13.30 -3.86 10.42
N ALA A 97 13.18 -2.58 10.79
CA ALA A 97 13.98 -1.94 11.84
C ALA A 97 13.71 -2.54 13.23
N PHE A 98 12.45 -2.84 13.54
CA PHE A 98 12.08 -3.55 14.77
C PHE A 98 12.65 -4.97 14.78
N ALA A 99 12.50 -5.71 13.68
CA ALA A 99 13.01 -7.07 13.58
C ALA A 99 14.54 -7.14 13.76
N ALA A 100 15.26 -6.21 13.13
CA ALA A 100 16.71 -6.14 13.24
C ALA A 100 17.16 -5.75 14.66
N SER A 101 16.51 -4.76 15.28
CA SER A 101 16.88 -4.34 16.64
C SER A 101 16.52 -5.37 17.71
N ARG A 102 15.38 -6.07 17.58
CA ARG A 102 14.89 -7.02 18.58
C ARG A 102 15.46 -8.43 18.44
N TYR A 103 15.66 -8.89 17.21
CA TYR A 103 16.06 -10.26 16.91
C TYR A 103 17.47 -10.36 16.28
N GLY A 104 18.13 -9.23 16.02
CA GLY A 104 19.48 -9.23 15.44
C GLY A 104 19.51 -9.77 14.00
N ILE A 105 18.41 -9.67 13.26
CA ILE A 105 18.31 -10.16 11.88
C ILE A 105 18.50 -8.97 10.93
N PRO A 106 19.70 -8.75 10.34
CA PRO A 106 19.96 -7.59 9.48
C PRO A 106 19.44 -7.76 8.05
N PHE A 107 19.12 -9.00 7.64
CA PHE A 107 18.69 -9.32 6.28
C PHE A 107 17.46 -8.51 5.80
N PRO A 108 16.37 -8.36 6.59
CA PRO A 108 15.26 -7.47 6.25
C PRO A 108 15.69 -6.04 5.94
N LEU A 109 16.65 -5.46 6.67
CA LEU A 109 17.12 -4.09 6.43
C LEU A 109 17.77 -3.94 5.06
N LEU A 110 18.59 -4.91 4.66
CA LEU A 110 19.22 -4.92 3.34
C LEU A 110 18.20 -5.03 2.23
N MET A 111 17.23 -5.93 2.38
CA MET A 111 16.15 -6.09 1.41
C MET A 111 15.34 -4.80 1.24
N GLN A 112 14.98 -4.14 2.34
CA GLN A 112 14.27 -2.86 2.27
C GLN A 112 15.13 -1.74 1.66
N SER A 113 16.43 -1.76 1.91
CA SER A 113 17.37 -0.77 1.34
C SER A 113 17.46 -0.85 -0.19
N ILE A 114 17.10 -1.96 -0.81
CA ILE A 114 17.08 -2.12 -2.27
C ILE A 114 15.66 -1.97 -2.81
N ASN A 115 14.68 -2.62 -2.17
CA ASN A 115 13.31 -2.69 -2.67
C ASN A 115 12.57 -1.37 -2.52
N ASN A 116 12.75 -0.63 -1.42
CA ASN A 116 12.01 0.60 -1.19
C ASN A 116 12.41 1.73 -2.16
N PRO A 117 13.71 1.98 -2.44
CA PRO A 117 14.09 2.90 -3.50
C PRO A 117 13.52 2.49 -4.86
N LYS A 118 13.62 1.21 -5.20
CA LYS A 118 13.07 0.69 -6.46
C LYS A 118 11.55 0.93 -6.56
N ALA A 119 10.81 0.62 -5.49
CA ALA A 119 9.37 0.85 -5.43
C ALA A 119 9.01 2.34 -5.54
N LEU A 120 9.79 3.22 -4.92
CA LEU A 120 9.62 4.67 -5.05
C LEU A 120 9.87 5.13 -6.50
N PHE A 121 10.99 4.74 -7.11
CA PHE A 121 11.35 5.13 -8.49
C PHE A 121 10.38 4.59 -9.54
N GLN A 122 9.83 3.39 -9.32
CA GLN A 122 8.84 2.77 -10.21
C GLN A 122 7.41 3.27 -9.97
N SER A 123 7.19 4.09 -8.94
CA SER A 123 5.85 4.64 -8.67
C SER A 123 5.41 5.64 -9.74
N GLU A 124 4.11 5.66 -10.02
CA GLU A 124 3.54 6.59 -10.99
C GLU A 124 3.77 8.06 -10.59
N LEU A 125 3.83 8.36 -9.30
CA LEU A 125 4.18 9.68 -8.77
C LEU A 125 5.59 10.12 -9.19
N CYS A 126 6.60 9.26 -9.01
CA CYS A 126 7.95 9.56 -9.47
C CYS A 126 8.00 9.70 -10.99
N ARG A 127 7.26 8.86 -11.72
CA ARG A 127 7.20 8.95 -13.19
C ARG A 127 6.63 10.28 -13.68
N VAL A 128 5.55 10.76 -13.06
CA VAL A 128 4.91 12.02 -13.43
C VAL A 128 5.71 13.25 -12.97
N TYR A 129 6.19 13.27 -11.73
CA TYR A 129 6.77 14.49 -11.13
C TYR A 129 8.29 14.56 -11.16
N LEU A 130 8.98 13.41 -11.11
CA LEU A 130 10.44 13.36 -11.14
C LEU A 130 10.97 13.13 -12.56
N ARG A 131 10.34 12.20 -13.31
CA ARG A 131 10.73 11.90 -14.70
C ARG A 131 10.02 12.78 -15.73
N GLY A 132 8.98 13.51 -15.34
CA GLY A 132 8.25 14.41 -16.23
C GLY A 132 7.46 13.70 -17.32
N GLU A 133 7.12 12.42 -17.13
CA GLU A 133 6.30 11.67 -18.09
C GLU A 133 4.90 12.29 -18.18
N LYS A 134 4.35 12.35 -19.40
CA LYS A 134 3.00 12.87 -19.61
C LYS A 134 1.97 11.92 -18.98
N PRO A 135 0.91 12.44 -18.32
CA PRO A 135 -0.12 11.62 -17.68
C PRO A 135 -1.11 11.06 -18.70
N GLU A 136 -0.59 10.35 -19.70
CA GLU A 136 -1.35 9.73 -20.79
C GLU A 136 -1.16 8.20 -20.74
N GLY A 137 -2.16 7.44 -21.20
CA GLY A 137 -2.11 5.97 -21.21
C GLY A 137 -2.04 5.38 -19.79
N GLU A 138 -0.95 4.69 -19.46
CA GLU A 138 -0.76 4.02 -18.16
C GLU A 138 -0.64 5.00 -16.98
N LEU A 139 -0.23 6.24 -17.25
CA LEU A 139 -0.08 7.30 -16.24
C LEU A 139 -1.33 8.18 -16.10
N GLN A 140 -2.39 7.86 -16.84
CA GLN A 140 -3.67 8.54 -16.68
C GLN A 140 -4.29 8.18 -15.33
N ARG A 141 -4.70 9.21 -14.58
CA ARG A 141 -5.40 9.04 -13.31
C ARG A 141 -6.84 8.59 -13.56
N PRO A 142 -7.42 7.71 -12.72
CA PRO A 142 -6.81 7.06 -11.55
C PRO A 142 -5.86 5.93 -11.98
N TRP A 143 -4.71 5.82 -11.31
CA TRP A 143 -3.76 4.75 -11.58
C TRP A 143 -4.31 3.40 -11.15
N LYS A 144 -4.00 2.36 -11.94
CA LYS A 144 -4.35 0.99 -11.59
C LYS A 144 -3.62 0.59 -10.31
N GLU A 145 -4.37 0.35 -9.25
CA GLU A 145 -3.79 -0.21 -8.05
C GLU A 145 -3.39 -1.66 -8.30
N ALA A 146 -2.11 -1.99 -8.08
CA ALA A 146 -1.72 -3.36 -7.82
C ALA A 146 -2.43 -3.77 -6.52
N SER A 147 -3.56 -4.48 -6.65
CA SER A 147 -4.37 -4.94 -5.51
C SER A 147 -3.45 -5.58 -4.46
N MET A 148 -3.42 -4.99 -3.26
CA MET A 148 -2.63 -5.52 -2.13
C MET A 148 -3.15 -6.89 -1.67
N ILE A 149 -4.42 -7.18 -1.94
CA ILE A 149 -5.04 -8.48 -1.71
C ILE A 149 -4.97 -9.24 -3.04
N PRO A 150 -4.20 -10.34 -3.12
CA PRO A 150 -4.24 -11.22 -4.27
C PRO A 150 -5.69 -11.64 -4.59
N GLU A 151 -6.05 -11.78 -5.85
CA GLU A 151 -7.42 -12.18 -6.23
C GLU A 151 -7.88 -13.48 -5.54
N TRP A 152 -6.95 -14.41 -5.30
CA TRP A 152 -7.23 -15.64 -4.55
C TRP A 152 -7.60 -15.40 -3.07
N ALA A 153 -7.04 -14.36 -2.45
CA ALA A 153 -7.36 -13.98 -1.08
C ALA A 153 -8.71 -13.25 -1.04
N LYS A 154 -9.02 -12.40 -2.02
CA LYS A 154 -10.37 -11.80 -2.15
C LYS A 154 -11.44 -12.88 -2.38
N SER A 155 -11.16 -13.87 -3.22
CA SER A 155 -12.11 -14.97 -3.46
C SER A 155 -12.34 -15.83 -2.22
N LEU A 156 -11.30 -16.09 -1.40
CA LEU A 156 -11.45 -16.81 -0.14
C LEU A 156 -12.30 -16.04 0.87
N TRP A 157 -12.11 -14.73 0.97
CA TRP A 157 -12.90 -13.89 1.87
C TRP A 157 -14.36 -13.80 1.41
N ALA A 158 -14.60 -13.63 0.11
CA ALA A 158 -15.93 -13.64 -0.48
C ALA A 158 -16.64 -15.01 -0.34
N GLN A 159 -15.87 -16.11 -0.34
CA GLN A 159 -16.41 -17.44 -0.08
C GLN A 159 -16.75 -17.63 1.41
N GLY A 160 -15.89 -17.14 2.32
CA GLY A 160 -16.14 -17.15 3.76
C GLY A 160 -17.38 -16.35 4.17
N GLU A 161 -17.63 -15.20 3.54
CA GLU A 161 -18.87 -14.43 3.74
C GLU A 161 -20.12 -15.21 3.31
N LYS A 162 -20.08 -15.85 2.12
CA LYS A 162 -21.20 -16.66 1.63
C LYS A 162 -21.47 -17.89 2.50
N ASP A 163 -20.41 -18.55 2.98
CA ASP A 163 -20.54 -19.70 3.86
C ASP A 163 -21.06 -19.28 5.24
N SER A 164 -20.63 -18.12 5.76
CA SER A 164 -21.18 -17.49 6.96
C SER A 164 -22.68 -17.16 6.82
N GLU A 165 -23.08 -16.50 5.73
CA GLU A 165 -24.49 -16.20 5.44
C GLU A 165 -25.33 -17.47 5.34
N LYS A 166 -24.80 -18.52 4.70
CA LYS A 166 -25.48 -19.82 4.58
C LYS A 166 -25.61 -20.53 5.93
N LEU A 167 -24.60 -20.43 6.80
CA LEU A 167 -24.65 -20.96 8.15
C LEU A 167 -25.65 -20.20 9.03
N LEU A 168 -25.68 -18.87 8.93
CA LEU A 168 -26.64 -18.01 9.64
C LEU A 168 -28.09 -18.21 9.15
N ALA A 169 -28.29 -18.38 7.85
CA ALA A 169 -29.58 -18.71 7.25
C ALA A 169 -30.04 -20.13 7.61
N GLY A 170 -29.10 -21.08 7.74
CA GLY A 170 -29.37 -22.44 8.18
C GLY A 170 -29.58 -22.60 9.70
N SER A 171 -29.01 -21.71 10.52
CA SER A 171 -29.10 -21.75 11.98
C SER A 171 -30.31 -21.02 12.56
N GLY A 172 -31.21 -20.47 11.72
CA GLY A 172 -32.48 -19.89 12.16
C GLY A 172 -32.38 -18.61 13.01
N LEU A 173 -31.21 -17.98 13.08
CA LEU A 173 -30.98 -16.74 13.81
C LEU A 173 -30.88 -15.60 12.80
N ALA A 174 -32.03 -15.14 12.32
CA ALA A 174 -32.11 -13.91 11.53
C ALA A 174 -31.67 -12.71 12.42
N PRO A 175 -30.77 -11.83 11.95
CA PRO A 175 -30.52 -10.58 12.64
C PRO A 175 -31.77 -9.70 12.50
N SER A 176 -32.38 -9.37 13.63
CA SER A 176 -33.38 -8.31 13.71
C SER A 176 -32.71 -6.98 13.37
N SER A 177 -33.04 -6.45 12.19
CA SER A 177 -32.64 -5.12 11.75
C SER A 177 -33.14 -4.05 12.74
N PRO A 178 -32.30 -3.13 13.25
CA PRO A 178 -32.75 -2.04 14.10
C PRO A 178 -33.15 -0.81 13.26
N ASN A 179 -34.34 -0.28 13.55
CA ASN A 179 -34.95 0.97 13.03
C ASN A 179 -35.35 0.97 11.54
N GLY A 180 -36.51 1.46 11.13
CA GLY A 180 -37.53 2.27 11.78
C GLY A 180 -38.27 3.02 10.67
N GLY A 181 -39.61 2.92 10.61
CA GLY A 181 -40.36 3.50 9.48
C GLY A 181 -41.86 3.34 9.62
N SER A 182 -42.43 3.79 10.72
CA SER A 182 -43.87 4.09 10.80
C SER A 182 -44.22 5.16 9.78
N LYS A 183 -45.00 4.82 8.74
CA LYS A 183 -45.90 5.75 8.03
C LYS A 183 -46.81 5.04 7.02
N ALA A 184 -48.10 5.42 7.10
CA ALA A 184 -49.16 5.31 6.09
C ALA A 184 -49.72 3.89 5.83
N SER A 185 -51.01 3.66 5.57
CA SER A 185 -52.13 4.54 5.26
C SER A 185 -53.42 3.69 5.42
N ARG A 186 -54.42 4.14 6.17
CA ARG A 186 -55.77 3.54 6.18
C ARG A 186 -56.73 4.49 5.48
N LYS A 187 -57.04 4.19 4.21
CA LYS A 187 -58.08 4.87 3.42
C LYS A 187 -59.32 3.95 3.36
N ARG A 188 -60.43 4.48 3.87
CA ARG A 188 -61.87 4.29 3.52
C ARG A 188 -62.35 2.94 2.98
N LYS A 189 -63.34 2.37 3.66
CA LYS A 189 -64.72 2.30 3.16
C LYS A 189 -65.69 2.46 4.33
#